data_AF-A0A5J6QMZ8-F1
#
_entry.id   AF-A0A5J6QMZ8-F1
#
_cell.length_a   1.000
_cell.length_b   1.000
_cell.length_c   1.000
_cell.angle_alpha   90.00
_cell.angle_beta   90.00
_cell.angle_gamma   90.00
#
_symmetry.space_group_name_H-M   'P 1'
#
loop_
_entity.id
_entity.type
_entity.pdbx_description
1 polymer ?
#
loop_
_entity_poly.entity_id
_entity_poly.type
_entity_poly.pdbx_seq_one_letter_code
_entity_poly.pdbx_strand_id
1 'polypeptide(L)'
;MILLISDLHLEEERPDITRAFLHFLQTRAPQAEALYILGDFFEAWIGDDAMTPFQHSIAQALRKLSDGGTRIFLMHGNRDFMIGKAFCREAGCSLLADPSLVRMNGEPVLLMHGDSLCTQDEAYMRLRKWLRNPASLFILRNLPLTTRYKLARKLRKESRMQTPQKAAEITDVTPEEIPRILRQHGVRTLIHGHTHRPATHELQLDGQPARRIVLGDWDRRGWALQVDENGFLQHSFDLI
;
A
#
# COMPACT_ATOMS: atom_id res chain seq x y z
N MET A 1 -0.45 -7.15 19.32
CA MET A 1 -1.33 -6.76 18.19
C MET A 1 -0.51 -6.13 17.06
N ILE A 2 -0.84 -6.44 15.80
CA ILE A 2 -0.29 -5.85 14.57
C ILE A 2 -1.40 -5.11 13.81
N LEU A 3 -1.07 -4.00 13.15
CA LEU A 3 -1.99 -3.25 12.29
C LEU A 3 -1.49 -3.23 10.84
N LEU A 4 -2.41 -3.31 9.89
CA LEU A 4 -2.14 -3.15 8.46
C LEU A 4 -3.12 -2.18 7.81
N ILE A 5 -2.60 -1.27 6.98
CA ILE A 5 -3.34 -0.25 6.21
C ILE A 5 -2.75 -0.14 4.80
N SER A 6 -3.50 0.41 3.84
CA SER A 6 -3.02 0.78 2.50
C SER A 6 -3.96 1.79 1.86
N ASP A 7 -3.60 2.29 0.67
CA ASP A 7 -4.52 3.08 -0.17
C ASP A 7 -5.08 4.30 0.55
N LEU A 8 -4.22 5.03 1.25
CA LEU A 8 -4.59 6.27 1.94
C LEU A 8 -4.68 7.43 0.95
N HIS A 9 -3.79 7.45 -0.04
CA HIS A 9 -3.67 8.55 -1.01
C HIS A 9 -3.52 9.92 -0.35
N LEU A 10 -2.66 10.03 0.69
CA LEU A 10 -2.43 11.29 1.39
C LEU A 10 -2.00 12.39 0.40
N GLU A 11 -2.77 13.49 0.36
CA GLU A 11 -2.50 14.72 -0.40
C GLU A 11 -2.96 15.96 0.39
N GLU A 12 -2.40 17.13 0.08
CA GLU A 12 -2.67 18.40 0.78
C GLU A 12 -4.15 18.80 0.67
N GLU A 13 -4.79 18.42 -0.43
CA GLU A 13 -6.18 18.69 -0.76
C GLU A 13 -7.17 17.75 -0.06
N ARG A 14 -6.69 16.74 0.69
CA ARG A 14 -7.49 15.80 1.51
C ARG A 14 -7.15 15.88 3.00
N PRO A 15 -7.39 17.03 3.65
CA PRO A 15 -7.09 17.20 5.07
C PRO A 15 -7.95 16.33 6.00
N ASP A 16 -9.11 15.87 5.52
CA ASP A 16 -9.98 14.90 6.18
C ASP A 16 -9.29 13.54 6.37
N ILE A 17 -8.70 12.98 5.30
CA ILE A 17 -7.91 11.74 5.36
C ILE A 17 -6.71 11.94 6.27
N THR A 18 -6.01 13.07 6.11
CA THR A 18 -4.85 13.40 6.95
C THR A 18 -5.22 13.44 8.43
N ARG A 19 -6.33 14.10 8.80
CA ARG A 19 -6.78 14.19 10.20
C ARG A 19 -7.13 12.82 10.75
N ALA A 20 -7.86 12.00 9.99
CA ALA A 20 -8.17 10.63 10.38
C ALA A 20 -6.91 9.78 10.58
N PHE A 21 -5.92 9.91 9.69
CA PHE A 21 -4.66 9.18 9.79
C PHE A 21 -3.84 9.62 11.01
N LEU A 22 -3.69 10.92 11.22
CA LEU A 22 -2.98 11.44 12.40
C LEU A 22 -3.68 11.04 13.71
N HIS A 23 -5.01 11.05 13.73
CA HIS A 23 -5.78 10.55 14.87
C HIS A 23 -5.54 9.05 15.10
N PHE A 24 -5.55 8.24 14.05
CA PHE A 24 -5.21 6.82 14.11
C PHE A 24 -3.79 6.58 14.66
N LEU A 25 -2.80 7.38 14.24
CA LEU A 25 -1.43 7.33 14.74
C LEU A 25 -1.31 7.73 16.22
N GLN A 26 -2.21 8.57 16.73
CA GLN A 26 -2.18 9.04 18.12
C GLN A 26 -2.97 8.13 19.08
N THR A 27 -3.95 7.37 18.58
CA THR A 27 -4.88 6.61 19.44
C THR A 27 -4.67 5.10 19.36
N ARG A 28 -4.69 4.53 18.15
CA ARG A 28 -4.71 3.08 17.95
C ARG A 28 -3.33 2.52 17.63
N ALA A 29 -2.58 3.18 16.74
CA ALA A 29 -1.27 2.70 16.32
C ALA A 29 -0.23 2.56 17.46
N PRO A 30 -0.19 3.42 18.50
CA PRO A 30 0.76 3.29 19.60
C PRO A 30 0.59 2.01 20.43
N GLN A 31 -0.57 1.35 20.34
CA GLN A 31 -0.84 0.09 21.02
C GLN A 31 -0.38 -1.13 20.22
N ALA A 32 0.06 -0.93 18.97
CA ALA A 32 0.51 -1.99 18.09
C ALA A 32 2.02 -2.22 18.21
N GLU A 33 2.43 -3.49 18.14
CA GLU A 33 3.83 -3.88 18.05
C GLU A 33 4.43 -3.53 16.69
N ALA A 34 3.60 -3.50 15.65
CA ALA A 34 3.97 -3.13 14.29
C ALA A 34 2.79 -2.56 13.50
N LEU A 35 3.10 -1.59 12.63
CA LEU A 35 2.23 -1.04 11.60
C LEU A 35 2.81 -1.35 10.21
N TYR A 36 2.04 -2.03 9.37
CA TYR A 36 2.37 -2.25 7.96
C TYR A 36 1.52 -1.34 7.08
N ILE A 37 2.18 -0.67 6.12
CA ILE A 37 1.56 0.21 5.13
C ILE A 37 1.79 -0.42 3.76
N LEU A 38 0.77 -1.02 3.15
CA LEU A 38 0.87 -1.85 1.94
C LEU A 38 0.66 -1.06 0.64
N GLY A 39 1.41 0.03 0.49
CA GLY A 39 1.43 0.85 -0.73
C GLY A 39 0.28 1.86 -0.85
N ASP A 40 0.46 2.77 -1.81
CA ASP A 40 -0.46 3.90 -2.09
C ASP A 40 -0.75 4.72 -0.81
N PHE A 41 0.31 4.93 -0.03
CA PHE A 41 0.29 5.74 1.18
C PHE A 41 0.13 7.23 0.85
N PHE A 42 0.85 7.69 -0.18
CA PHE A 42 0.68 9.02 -0.76
C PHE A 42 -0.02 8.93 -2.11
N GLU A 43 -0.73 10.00 -2.46
CA GLU A 43 -1.41 10.12 -3.75
C GLU A 43 -0.43 10.02 -4.95
N ALA A 44 0.75 10.61 -4.78
CA ALA A 44 1.85 10.54 -5.72
C ALA A 44 3.18 10.76 -5.01
N TRP A 45 4.22 10.04 -5.43
CA TRP A 45 5.59 10.29 -4.98
C TRP A 45 6.52 10.44 -6.16
N ILE A 46 7.15 11.62 -6.30
CA ILE A 46 8.09 11.87 -7.40
C ILE A 46 9.58 11.68 -7.01
N GLY A 47 9.84 11.36 -5.75
CA GLY A 47 11.19 11.15 -5.19
C GLY A 47 11.39 11.90 -3.87
N ASP A 48 12.22 11.35 -2.99
CA ASP A 48 12.44 11.90 -1.64
C ASP A 48 13.06 13.31 -1.66
N ASP A 49 13.77 13.67 -2.73
CA ASP A 49 14.37 15.00 -2.93
C ASP A 49 13.34 16.09 -3.28
N ALA A 50 12.09 15.68 -3.51
CA ALA A 50 10.98 16.55 -3.88
C ALA A 50 9.92 16.68 -2.79
N MET A 51 10.20 16.19 -1.58
CA MET A 51 9.23 16.15 -0.51
C MET A 51 8.66 17.54 -0.20
N THR A 52 7.34 17.64 -0.14
CA THR A 52 6.65 18.87 0.25
C THR A 52 6.64 19.01 1.78
N PRO A 53 6.39 20.21 2.34
CA PRO A 53 6.23 20.38 3.78
C PRO A 53 5.17 19.44 4.38
N PHE A 54 4.10 19.17 3.64
CA PHE A 54 3.08 18.20 4.04
C PHE A 54 3.67 16.78 4.18
N GLN A 55 4.40 16.29 3.18
CA GLN A 55 5.00 14.96 3.21
C GLN A 55 6.04 14.83 4.34
N HIS A 56 6.83 15.88 4.61
CA HIS A 56 7.70 15.95 5.78
C HIS A 56 6.90 15.88 7.09
N SER A 57 5.76 16.55 7.19
CA SER A 57 4.92 16.48 8.41
C SER A 57 4.37 15.07 8.67
N ILE A 58 4.03 14.32 7.61
CA ILE A 58 3.61 12.92 7.70
C ILE A 58 4.78 12.02 8.12
N ALA A 59 5.96 12.23 7.56
CA ALA A 59 7.17 11.52 7.98
C ALA A 59 7.44 11.75 9.48
N GLN A 60 7.34 12.99 9.96
CA GLN A 60 7.50 13.32 11.38
C GLN A 60 6.44 12.66 12.27
N ALA A 61 5.19 12.54 11.80
CA ALA A 61 4.14 11.85 12.54
C ALA A 61 4.43 10.34 12.68
N LEU A 62 4.85 9.69 11.59
CA LEU A 62 5.33 8.30 11.62
C LEU A 62 6.54 8.15 12.55
N ARG A 63 7.46 9.11 12.52
CA ARG A 63 8.67 9.09 13.34
C ARG A 63 8.32 9.10 14.82
N LYS A 64 7.38 9.94 15.25
CA LYS A 64 6.89 9.96 16.64
C LYS A 64 6.33 8.61 17.08
N LEU A 65 5.59 7.92 16.22
CA LEU A 65 5.08 6.58 16.50
C LEU A 65 6.24 5.56 16.62
N SER A 66 7.21 5.62 15.71
CA SER A 66 8.38 4.74 15.71
C SER A 66 9.27 4.93 16.94
N ASP A 67 9.55 6.19 17.31
CA ASP A 67 10.29 6.54 18.53
C ASP A 67 9.54 6.08 19.81
N GLY A 68 8.22 5.92 19.74
CA GLY A 68 7.38 5.33 20.80
C GLY A 68 7.45 3.80 20.90
N GLY A 69 8.13 3.12 19.98
CA GLY A 69 8.40 1.68 20.01
C GLY A 69 7.62 0.83 19.00
N THR A 70 6.63 1.39 18.30
CA THR A 70 5.89 0.67 17.26
C THR A 70 6.76 0.54 16.00
N ARG A 71 7.02 -0.68 15.54
CA ARG A 71 7.78 -0.89 14.29
C ARG A 71 6.94 -0.50 13.08
N ILE A 72 7.48 0.27 12.16
CA ILE A 72 6.76 0.70 10.96
C ILE A 72 7.40 0.09 9.73
N PHE A 73 6.58 -0.57 8.92
CA PHE A 73 6.96 -1.16 7.65
C PHE A 73 6.17 -0.53 6.52
N LEU A 74 6.85 -0.07 5.48
CA LEU A 74 6.22 0.54 4.31
C LEU A 74 6.55 -0.29 3.08
N MET A 75 5.55 -0.66 2.30
CA MET A 75 5.69 -1.28 0.99
C MET A 75 5.30 -0.26 -0.09
N HIS A 76 5.93 -0.34 -1.26
CA HIS A 76 5.56 0.49 -2.40
C HIS A 76 4.20 0.10 -2.98
N GLY A 77 3.38 1.09 -3.31
CA GLY A 77 2.25 0.95 -4.21
C GLY A 77 2.56 1.41 -5.63
N ASN A 78 1.53 1.55 -6.45
CA ASN A 78 1.69 2.06 -7.82
C ASN A 78 1.80 3.58 -7.89
N ARG A 79 1.45 4.31 -6.84
CA ARG A 79 1.53 5.77 -6.76
C ARG A 79 2.83 6.28 -6.16
N ASP A 80 3.42 5.49 -5.30
CA ASP A 80 4.51 5.91 -4.42
C ASP A 80 5.74 4.97 -4.48
N PHE A 81 5.88 4.22 -5.58
CA PHE A 81 7.01 3.32 -5.85
C PHE A 81 8.40 3.98 -5.87
N MET A 82 8.47 5.31 -5.86
CA MET A 82 9.74 6.05 -5.78
C MET A 82 10.13 6.43 -4.35
N ILE A 83 9.32 6.11 -3.33
CA ILE A 83 9.71 6.29 -1.91
C ILE A 83 11.06 5.60 -1.68
N GLY A 84 12.01 6.34 -1.12
CA GLY A 84 13.37 5.90 -0.93
C GLY A 84 13.79 5.82 0.54
N LYS A 85 15.09 5.55 0.71
CA LYS A 85 15.72 5.43 2.03
C LYS A 85 15.76 6.75 2.80
N ALA A 86 15.67 7.90 2.13
CA ALA A 86 15.71 9.18 2.82
C ALA A 86 14.39 9.43 3.56
N PHE A 87 13.26 9.21 2.88
CA PHE A 87 11.95 9.22 3.52
C PHE A 87 11.87 8.19 4.66
N CYS A 88 12.26 6.93 4.41
CA CYS A 88 12.19 5.89 5.44
C CYS A 88 13.02 6.22 6.69
N ARG A 89 14.20 6.83 6.51
CA ARG A 89 15.03 7.29 7.63
C ARG A 89 14.38 8.43 8.40
N GLU A 90 13.80 9.40 7.70
CA GLU A 90 13.08 10.51 8.34
C GLU A 90 11.87 10.00 9.13
N ALA A 91 11.07 9.12 8.52
CA ALA A 91 9.86 8.54 9.09
C ALA A 91 10.09 7.45 10.15
N GLY A 92 11.33 6.97 10.32
CA GLY A 92 11.64 5.87 11.22
C GLY A 92 10.99 4.54 10.81
N CYS A 93 10.84 4.28 9.50
CA CYS A 93 10.24 3.06 8.97
C CYS A 93 11.21 2.22 8.15
N SER A 94 10.88 0.94 7.96
CA SER A 94 11.61 0.00 7.11
C SER A 94 10.87 -0.23 5.80
N LEU A 95 11.58 -0.11 4.67
CA LEU A 95 11.01 -0.39 3.35
C LEU A 95 10.95 -1.90 3.09
N LEU A 96 9.76 -2.43 2.83
CA LEU A 96 9.52 -3.81 2.43
C LEU A 96 9.47 -3.94 0.91
N ALA A 97 9.94 -5.10 0.41
CA ALA A 97 9.75 -5.47 -0.98
C ALA A 97 8.30 -5.90 -1.24
N ASP A 98 7.80 -5.68 -2.45
CA ASP A 98 6.58 -6.32 -2.95
C ASP A 98 6.99 -7.46 -3.90
N PRO A 99 6.75 -8.74 -3.57
CA PRO A 99 6.08 -9.25 -2.35
C PRO A 99 7.02 -9.38 -1.13
N SER A 100 6.44 -9.51 0.07
CA SER A 100 7.15 -9.85 1.32
C SER A 100 6.46 -10.96 2.11
N LEU A 101 7.24 -11.88 2.66
CA LEU A 101 6.76 -12.91 3.59
C LEU A 101 7.03 -12.49 5.03
N VAL A 102 5.98 -12.51 5.86
CA VAL A 102 6.06 -12.17 7.29
C VAL A 102 5.39 -13.26 8.13
N ARG A 103 5.57 -13.20 9.45
CA ARG A 103 4.84 -14.05 10.39
C ARG A 103 3.87 -13.21 11.22
N MET A 104 2.62 -13.62 11.26
CA MET A 104 1.58 -13.02 12.11
C MET A 104 0.86 -14.17 12.82
N ASN A 105 0.69 -14.10 14.15
CA ASN A 105 0.09 -15.19 14.94
C ASN A 105 0.70 -16.59 14.68
N GLY A 106 2.01 -16.65 14.41
CA GLY A 106 2.71 -17.90 14.11
C GLY A 106 2.54 -18.43 12.69
N GLU A 107 1.59 -17.93 11.90
CA GLU A 107 1.40 -18.33 10.50
C GLU A 107 2.23 -17.46 9.53
N PRO A 108 2.72 -18.04 8.41
CA PRO A 108 3.35 -17.27 7.35
C PRO A 108 2.28 -16.56 6.50
N VAL A 109 2.46 -15.25 6.32
CA VAL A 109 1.54 -14.36 5.61
C VAL A 109 2.29 -13.67 4.47
N LEU A 110 1.71 -13.70 3.29
CA LEU A 110 2.21 -12.98 2.11
C LEU A 110 1.61 -11.57 2.08
N LEU A 111 2.46 -10.56 1.98
CA LEU A 111 2.09 -9.16 1.84
C LEU A 111 2.43 -8.68 0.44
N MET A 112 1.50 -7.97 -0.17
CA MET A 112 1.65 -7.35 -1.50
C MET A 112 0.91 -6.01 -1.50
N HIS A 113 1.24 -5.10 -2.41
CA HIS A 113 0.33 -3.99 -2.68
C HIS A 113 -0.92 -4.50 -3.41
N GLY A 114 -0.76 -5.43 -4.35
CA GLY A 114 -1.85 -6.14 -5.03
C GLY A 114 -1.96 -5.82 -6.53
N ASP A 115 -1.37 -4.71 -6.97
CA ASP A 115 -1.37 -4.28 -8.37
C ASP A 115 -0.75 -5.30 -9.34
N SER A 116 0.21 -6.11 -8.88
CA SER A 116 0.80 -7.19 -9.67
C SER A 116 -0.13 -8.37 -9.94
N LEU A 117 -1.25 -8.47 -9.21
CA LEU A 117 -2.23 -9.54 -9.37
C LEU A 117 -3.29 -9.20 -10.43
N CYS A 118 -3.38 -7.94 -10.87
CA CYS A 118 -4.30 -7.45 -11.90
C CYS A 118 -3.78 -7.74 -13.32
N THR A 119 -3.46 -9.00 -13.62
CA THR A 119 -2.73 -9.38 -14.84
C THR A 119 -3.55 -9.23 -16.13
N GLN A 120 -4.88 -9.15 -16.03
CA GLN A 120 -5.77 -8.87 -17.17
C GLN A 120 -5.69 -7.40 -17.65
N ASP A 121 -5.22 -6.47 -16.82
CA ASP A 121 -4.95 -5.10 -17.26
C ASP A 121 -3.57 -5.03 -17.95
N GLU A 122 -3.49 -5.55 -19.18
CA GLU A 122 -2.21 -5.65 -19.90
C GLU A 122 -1.53 -4.29 -20.12
N ALA A 123 -2.33 -3.23 -20.32
CA ALA A 123 -1.81 -1.88 -20.48
C ALA A 123 -1.12 -1.41 -19.19
N TYR A 124 -1.76 -1.65 -18.04
CA TYR A 124 -1.17 -1.39 -16.75
C TYR A 124 0.05 -2.27 -16.50
N MET A 125 0.01 -3.58 -16.79
CA MET A 125 1.15 -4.50 -16.63
C MET A 125 2.38 -4.07 -17.44
N ARG A 126 2.19 -3.60 -18.68
CA ARG A 126 3.28 -3.03 -19.49
C ARG A 126 3.88 -1.79 -18.86
N LEU A 127 3.03 -0.85 -18.42
CA LEU A 127 3.47 0.37 -17.73
C LEU A 127 4.21 0.03 -16.43
N ARG A 128 3.65 -0.87 -15.62
CA ARG A 128 4.22 -1.36 -14.36
C ARG A 128 5.63 -1.91 -14.56
N LYS A 129 5.81 -2.77 -15.58
CA LYS A 129 7.10 -3.36 -15.94
C LYS A 129 8.12 -2.29 -16.34
N TRP A 130 7.67 -1.26 -17.07
CA TRP A 130 8.53 -0.15 -17.45
C TRP A 130 8.90 0.72 -16.25
N LEU A 131 7.93 1.12 -15.41
CA LEU A 131 8.15 1.99 -14.24
C LEU A 131 9.05 1.35 -13.19
N ARG A 132 8.91 0.04 -12.95
CA ARG A 132 9.71 -0.69 -11.97
C ARG A 132 11.05 -1.21 -12.51
N ASN A 133 11.38 -0.97 -13.79
CA ASN A 133 12.69 -1.33 -14.34
C ASN A 133 13.79 -0.44 -13.72
N PRO A 134 14.92 -1.00 -13.24
CA PRO A 134 16.02 -0.22 -12.65
C PRO A 134 16.55 0.91 -13.53
N ALA A 135 16.63 0.70 -14.86
CA ALA A 135 17.06 1.73 -15.80
C ALA A 135 16.04 2.87 -15.90
N SER A 136 14.75 2.55 -15.95
CA SER A 136 13.68 3.55 -15.93
C SER A 136 13.67 4.34 -14.62
N LEU A 137 13.79 3.67 -13.48
CA LEU A 137 13.90 4.33 -12.17
C LEU A 137 15.13 5.24 -12.08
N PHE A 138 16.26 4.81 -12.63
CA PHE A 138 17.46 5.64 -12.72
C PHE A 138 17.20 6.90 -13.55
N ILE A 139 16.60 6.76 -14.73
CA ILE A 139 16.25 7.92 -15.57
C ILE A 139 15.29 8.85 -14.81
N LEU A 140 14.19 8.31 -14.27
CA LEU A 140 13.17 9.08 -13.56
C LEU A 140 13.76 9.89 -12.40
N ARG A 141 14.63 9.27 -11.59
CA ARG A 141 15.30 9.94 -10.45
C ARG A 141 16.25 11.05 -10.87
N ASN A 142 16.86 10.95 -12.06
CA ASN A 142 17.79 11.96 -12.58
C ASN A 142 17.11 13.05 -13.42
N LEU A 143 15.79 12.99 -13.62
CA LEU A 143 15.06 14.07 -14.27
C LEU A 143 14.93 15.29 -13.33
N PRO A 144 14.97 16.53 -13.86
CA PRO A 144 14.62 17.72 -13.10
C PRO A 144 13.24 17.58 -12.45
N LEU A 145 13.09 18.15 -11.25
CA LEU A 145 11.84 18.09 -10.47
C LEU A 145 10.63 18.55 -11.30
N THR A 146 10.76 19.65 -12.03
CA THR A 146 9.70 20.19 -12.90
C THR A 146 9.23 19.19 -13.96
N THR A 147 10.15 18.39 -14.52
CA THR A 147 9.83 17.33 -15.49
C THR A 147 9.12 16.16 -14.81
N ARG A 148 9.60 15.73 -13.64
CA ARG A 148 8.95 14.66 -12.86
C ARG A 148 7.51 15.03 -12.47
N TYR A 149 7.29 16.26 -11.99
CA TYR A 149 5.94 16.75 -11.70
C TYR A 149 5.03 16.71 -12.93
N LYS A 150 5.52 17.17 -14.09
CA LYS A 150 4.74 17.11 -15.35
C LYS A 150 4.39 15.67 -15.73
N LEU A 151 5.35 14.74 -15.60
CA LEU A 151 5.12 13.33 -15.90
C LEU A 151 4.10 12.70 -14.95
N ALA A 152 4.25 12.92 -13.63
CA ALA A 152 3.31 12.43 -12.63
C ALA A 152 1.88 12.93 -12.89
N ARG A 153 1.72 14.23 -13.16
CA ARG A 153 0.42 14.82 -13.54
C ARG A 153 -0.16 14.20 -14.81
N LYS A 154 0.68 13.92 -15.82
CA LYS A 154 0.25 13.28 -17.07
C LYS A 154 -0.22 11.85 -16.82
N LEU A 155 0.57 11.03 -16.12
CA LEU A 155 0.22 9.65 -15.76
C LEU A 155 -1.07 9.59 -14.94
N ARG A 156 -1.24 10.51 -13.98
CA ARG A 156 -2.48 10.64 -13.19
C ARG A 156 -3.68 10.96 -14.08
N LYS A 157 -3.53 11.93 -14.99
CA LYS A 157 -4.60 12.31 -15.92
C LYS A 157 -5.00 11.15 -16.84
N GLU A 158 -4.03 10.45 -17.41
CA GLU A 158 -4.27 9.29 -18.28
C GLU A 158 -4.92 8.13 -17.52
N SER A 159 -4.44 7.82 -16.32
CA SER A 159 -5.06 6.81 -15.45
C SER A 159 -6.52 7.16 -15.14
N ARG A 160 -6.82 8.39 -14.70
CA ARG A 160 -8.20 8.84 -14.42
C ARG A 160 -9.13 8.77 -15.63
N MET A 161 -8.62 8.97 -16.85
CA MET A 161 -9.43 8.85 -18.08
C MET A 161 -9.67 7.39 -18.49
N GLN A 162 -8.71 6.50 -18.24
CA GLN A 162 -8.81 5.10 -18.65
C GLN A 162 -9.54 4.22 -17.64
N THR A 163 -9.40 4.46 -16.33
CA THR A 163 -9.98 3.58 -15.29
C THR A 163 -11.51 3.44 -15.39
N PRO A 164 -12.31 4.52 -15.58
CA PRO A 164 -13.77 4.39 -15.71
C PRO A 164 -14.23 3.63 -16.96
N GLN A 165 -13.36 3.53 -17.98
CA GLN A 165 -13.66 2.83 -19.23
C GLN A 165 -13.33 1.33 -19.15
N LYS A 166 -12.61 0.89 -18.11
CA LYS A 166 -12.29 -0.52 -17.89
C LYS A 166 -13.41 -1.21 -17.14
N ALA A 167 -13.73 -2.44 -17.55
CA ALA A 167 -14.66 -3.27 -16.81
C ALA A 167 -14.13 -3.50 -15.39
N ALA A 168 -15.03 -3.54 -14.41
CA ALA A 168 -14.71 -3.74 -13.00
C ALA A 168 -13.91 -5.03 -12.74
N GLU A 169 -14.04 -6.04 -13.62
CA GLU A 169 -13.31 -7.31 -13.57
C GLU A 169 -11.84 -7.15 -14.04
N ILE A 170 -11.57 -6.27 -15.01
CA ILE A 170 -10.22 -6.03 -15.55
C ILE A 170 -9.34 -5.31 -14.52
N THR A 171 -9.94 -4.47 -13.68
CA THR A 171 -9.23 -3.70 -12.64
C THR A 171 -9.12 -4.42 -11.31
N ASP A 172 -9.75 -5.58 -11.15
CA ASP A 172 -9.59 -6.42 -9.95
C ASP A 172 -8.46 -7.42 -10.16
N VAL A 173 -8.15 -8.20 -9.12
CA VAL A 173 -7.17 -9.28 -9.21
C VAL A 173 -7.66 -10.35 -10.19
N THR A 174 -6.75 -10.90 -10.99
CA THR A 174 -7.02 -12.08 -11.81
C THR A 174 -7.23 -13.29 -10.88
N PRO A 175 -8.41 -13.95 -10.87
CA PRO A 175 -8.74 -14.98 -9.89
C PRO A 175 -7.72 -16.12 -9.81
N GLU A 176 -7.15 -16.52 -10.94
CA GLU A 176 -6.18 -17.62 -11.05
C GLU A 176 -4.81 -17.27 -10.43
N GLU A 177 -4.48 -15.98 -10.32
CA GLU A 177 -3.21 -15.53 -9.76
C GLU A 177 -3.15 -15.72 -8.23
N ILE A 178 -4.29 -15.70 -7.55
CA ILE A 178 -4.36 -15.87 -6.09
C ILE A 178 -3.88 -17.25 -5.65
N PRO A 179 -4.45 -18.38 -6.11
CA PRO A 179 -3.93 -19.68 -5.73
C PRO A 179 -2.53 -19.92 -6.28
N ARG A 180 -2.16 -19.34 -7.44
CA ARG A 180 -0.80 -19.43 -8.00
C ARG A 180 0.23 -18.80 -7.07
N ILE A 181 0.01 -17.56 -6.62
CA ILE A 181 0.97 -16.82 -5.79
C ILE A 181 1.07 -17.40 -4.38
N LEU A 182 -0.05 -17.88 -3.84
CA LEU A 182 -0.08 -18.57 -2.54
C LEU A 182 0.76 -19.86 -2.59
N ARG A 183 0.59 -20.70 -3.62
CA ARG A 183 1.42 -21.91 -3.83
C ARG A 183 2.88 -21.57 -4.02
N GLN A 184 3.18 -20.58 -4.85
CA GLN A 184 4.56 -20.16 -5.14
C GLN A 184 5.32 -19.79 -3.86
N HIS A 185 4.64 -19.18 -2.89
CA HIS A 185 5.26 -18.75 -1.64
C HIS A 185 5.00 -19.70 -0.46
N GLY A 186 4.27 -20.81 -0.67
CA GLY A 186 3.96 -21.78 0.37
C GLY A 186 3.13 -21.23 1.52
N VAL A 187 2.23 -20.27 1.25
CA VAL A 187 1.39 -19.63 2.27
C VAL A 187 -0.09 -19.91 2.07
N ARG A 188 -0.88 -19.64 3.11
CA ARG A 188 -2.35 -19.74 3.09
C ARG A 188 -3.07 -18.42 3.35
N THR A 189 -2.33 -17.37 3.72
CA THR A 189 -2.88 -16.03 3.94
C THR A 189 -2.15 -15.04 3.03
N LEU A 190 -2.91 -14.32 2.20
CA LEU A 190 -2.46 -13.18 1.43
C LEU A 190 -3.18 -11.92 1.94
N ILE A 191 -2.43 -10.84 2.18
CA ILE A 191 -3.00 -9.51 2.47
C ILE A 191 -2.50 -8.53 1.42
N HIS A 192 -3.41 -7.78 0.81
CA HIS A 192 -3.08 -6.75 -0.17
C HIS A 192 -4.09 -5.59 -0.17
N GLY A 193 -3.74 -4.49 -0.83
CA GLY A 193 -4.61 -3.33 -1.08
C GLY A 193 -4.98 -3.21 -2.56
N HIS A 194 -4.75 -2.02 -3.12
CA HIS A 194 -4.85 -1.64 -4.55
C HIS A 194 -6.26 -1.62 -5.14
N THR A 195 -7.08 -2.66 -4.91
CA THR A 195 -8.35 -2.81 -5.63
C THR A 195 -9.50 -2.01 -5.03
N HIS A 196 -9.31 -1.44 -3.84
CA HIS A 196 -10.27 -0.59 -3.10
C HIS A 196 -11.59 -1.33 -2.81
N ARG A 197 -11.51 -2.65 -2.62
CA ARG A 197 -12.63 -3.56 -2.37
C ARG A 197 -12.42 -4.33 -1.06
N PRO A 198 -12.55 -3.69 0.12
CA PRO A 198 -12.27 -4.32 1.39
C PRO A 198 -13.14 -5.57 1.60
N ALA A 199 -12.50 -6.73 1.69
CA ALA A 199 -13.17 -8.02 1.84
C ALA A 199 -12.20 -9.10 2.33
N THR A 200 -12.74 -10.14 2.95
CA THR A 200 -12.02 -11.40 3.17
C THR A 200 -12.62 -12.46 2.25
N HIS A 201 -11.78 -13.03 1.39
CA HIS A 201 -12.16 -14.08 0.45
C HIS A 201 -11.58 -15.39 0.94
N GLU A 202 -12.44 -16.31 1.36
CA GLU A 202 -12.07 -17.68 1.68
C GLU A 202 -11.93 -18.49 0.39
N LEU A 203 -10.90 -19.34 0.32
CA LEU A 203 -10.65 -20.25 -0.80
C LEU A 203 -10.06 -21.57 -0.32
N GLN A 204 -10.07 -22.58 -1.18
CA GLN A 204 -9.42 -23.86 -0.93
C GLN A 204 -8.14 -23.96 -1.76
N LEU A 205 -7.01 -24.23 -1.10
CA LEU A 205 -5.73 -24.46 -1.73
C LEU A 205 -5.26 -25.87 -1.42
N ASP A 206 -5.28 -26.74 -2.43
CA ASP A 206 -4.83 -28.13 -2.34
C ASP A 206 -5.49 -28.90 -1.18
N GLY A 207 -6.80 -28.70 -1.01
CA GLY A 207 -7.63 -29.34 0.03
C GLY A 207 -7.49 -28.72 1.43
N GLN A 208 -6.80 -27.59 1.57
CA GLN A 208 -6.64 -26.86 2.83
C GLN A 208 -7.25 -25.45 2.72
N PRO A 209 -7.88 -24.93 3.80
CA PRO A 209 -8.36 -23.56 3.82
C PRO A 209 -7.24 -22.55 3.57
N ALA A 210 -7.52 -21.53 2.77
CA ALA A 210 -6.68 -20.38 2.54
C ALA A 210 -7.55 -19.13 2.41
N ARG A 211 -6.96 -17.95 2.58
CA ARG A 211 -7.68 -16.67 2.52
C ARG A 211 -6.88 -15.58 1.83
N ARG A 212 -7.62 -14.66 1.22
CA ARG A 212 -7.13 -13.38 0.72
C ARG A 212 -7.88 -12.26 1.41
N ILE A 213 -7.17 -11.38 2.10
CA ILE A 213 -7.71 -10.21 2.77
C ILE A 213 -7.33 -8.98 1.97
N VAL A 214 -8.34 -8.21 1.55
CA VAL A 214 -8.17 -6.96 0.81
C VAL A 214 -8.38 -5.80 1.78
N LEU A 215 -7.41 -4.89 1.85
CA LEU A 215 -7.47 -3.68 2.66
C LEU A 215 -8.36 -2.62 2.01
N GLY A 216 -9.07 -1.84 2.84
CA GLY A 216 -9.91 -0.74 2.37
C GLY A 216 -9.13 0.53 2.10
N ASP A 217 -9.56 1.29 1.08
CA ASP A 217 -9.04 2.62 0.78
C ASP A 217 -9.69 3.68 1.68
N TRP A 218 -9.00 4.81 1.84
CA TRP A 218 -9.42 5.84 2.79
C TRP A 218 -10.28 6.95 2.18
N ASP A 219 -10.79 6.80 0.95
CA ASP A 219 -11.50 7.90 0.26
C ASP A 219 -12.74 8.37 1.03
N ARG A 220 -13.50 7.43 1.63
CA ARG A 220 -14.73 7.74 2.37
C ARG A 220 -14.66 7.45 3.86
N ARG A 221 -13.86 6.46 4.27
CA ARG A 221 -13.72 5.98 5.64
C ARG A 221 -12.30 5.49 5.85
N GLY A 222 -11.75 5.67 7.04
CA GLY A 222 -10.49 5.04 7.40
C GLY A 222 -10.67 3.54 7.61
N TRP A 223 -9.63 2.77 7.28
CA TRP A 223 -9.61 1.31 7.44
C TRP A 223 -8.34 0.84 8.12
N ALA A 224 -8.46 -0.17 8.96
CA ALA A 224 -7.31 -0.91 9.45
C ALA A 224 -7.66 -2.37 9.71
N LEU A 225 -6.80 -3.26 9.23
CA LEU A 225 -6.78 -4.66 9.60
C LEU A 225 -5.97 -4.84 10.87
N GLN A 226 -6.59 -5.44 11.88
CA GLN A 226 -5.97 -5.81 13.14
C GLN A 226 -5.69 -7.30 13.17
N VAL A 227 -4.49 -7.65 13.62
CA VAL A 227 -4.07 -9.04 13.83
C VAL A 227 -3.60 -9.22 15.27
N ASP A 228 -4.30 -10.06 16.01
CA ASP A 228 -4.03 -10.39 17.42
C ASP A 228 -4.48 -11.82 17.74
N GLU A 229 -4.49 -12.22 19.01
CA GLU A 229 -4.90 -13.56 19.45
C GLU A 229 -6.31 -14.01 18.97
N ASN A 230 -7.18 -13.07 18.60
CA ASN A 230 -8.53 -13.34 18.09
C ASN A 230 -8.57 -13.55 16.56
N GLY A 231 -7.45 -13.37 15.87
CA GLY A 231 -7.32 -13.58 14.43
C GLY A 231 -7.15 -12.28 13.64
N PHE A 232 -7.82 -12.20 12.48
CA PHE A 232 -7.65 -11.14 11.50
C PHE A 232 -8.97 -10.39 11.34
N LEU A 233 -9.04 -9.16 11.85
CA LEU A 233 -10.28 -8.38 11.88
C LEU A 233 -10.07 -7.00 11.26
N GLN A 234 -10.75 -6.74 10.14
CA GLN A 234 -10.72 -5.45 9.46
C GLN A 234 -11.91 -4.60 9.88
N HIS A 235 -11.62 -3.37 10.34
CA HIS A 235 -12.62 -2.41 10.78
C HIS A 235 -12.49 -1.11 10.03
N SER A 236 -13.62 -0.49 9.72
CA SER A 236 -13.68 0.89 9.24
C SER A 236 -14.01 1.85 10.38
N PHE A 237 -13.62 3.10 10.21
CA PHE A 237 -13.94 4.22 11.10
C PHE A 237 -14.15 5.49 10.28
N ASP A 238 -14.92 6.43 10.83
CA ASP A 238 -15.25 7.66 10.10
C ASP A 238 -14.03 8.58 9.97
N LEU A 239 -14.00 9.35 8.88
CA LEU A 239 -13.04 10.45 8.72
C LEU A 239 -13.46 11.61 9.65
N ILE A 240 -12.48 12.29 10.25
CA ILE A 240 -12.68 13.37 11.24
C ILE A 240 -12.46 14.72 10.57
#